data_AF-A0A4X2JW92-F1
#
_entry.id   AF-A0A4X2JW92-F1
#
_cell.length_a   1.000
_cell.length_b   1.000
_cell.length_c   1.000
_cell.angle_alpha   90.00
_cell.angle_beta   90.00
_cell.angle_gamma   90.00
#
_symmetry.space_group_name_H-M   'P 1'
#
loop_
_entity.id
_entity.type
_entity.pdbx_description
1 polymer ?
#
loop_
_entity_poly.entity_id
_entity_poly.type
_entity_poly.pdbx_seq_one_letter_code
_entity_poly.pdbx_strand_id
1 'polypeptide(L)'
;MIHPRLWTLFLLSLLLGPGGSKGIAGPGELIGIVGESITLPLEIMAGEKVENITWISQTLVAVVYSGQGRKPANITQINPLYVGRLNVPTHSYSLEISALRMEDAGSYRALITIQTCSVGTNKKFILSIHDSIALAHSASSGSSSLGKGTFFFGFLGVLRIGQV
;
A
#
# COMPACT_ATOMS: atom_id res chain seq x y z
N MET A 1 -33.50 -0.26 42.92
CA MET A 1 -34.36 -0.77 41.82
C MET A 1 -33.94 -0.06 40.54
N ILE A 2 -33.18 -0.73 39.67
CA ILE A 2 -32.63 -0.13 38.45
C ILE A 2 -33.72 -0.14 37.37
N HIS A 3 -33.98 1.01 36.75
CA HIS A 3 -35.13 1.22 35.87
C HIS A 3 -35.01 0.38 34.58
N PRO A 4 -36.06 -0.32 34.11
CA PRO A 4 -36.00 -1.21 32.94
C PRO A 4 -35.61 -0.51 31.63
N ARG A 5 -35.72 0.82 31.57
CA ARG A 5 -35.27 1.67 30.45
C ARG A 5 -33.76 1.83 30.36
N LEU A 6 -33.03 1.69 31.47
CA LEU A 6 -31.56 1.75 31.46
C LEU A 6 -30.95 0.46 30.91
N TRP A 7 -31.58 -0.69 31.17
CA TRP A 7 -31.12 -1.99 30.68
C TRP A 7 -31.26 -2.11 29.16
N THR A 8 -32.36 -1.60 28.59
CA THR A 8 -32.55 -1.57 27.14
C THR A 8 -31.54 -0.66 26.44
N LEU A 9 -31.21 0.49 27.04
CA LEU A 9 -30.16 1.37 26.50
C LEU A 9 -28.76 0.75 26.59
N PHE A 10 -28.48 0.01 27.66
CA PHE A 10 -27.23 -0.75 27.82
C PHE A 10 -27.10 -1.91 26.81
N LEU A 11 -28.21 -2.60 26.51
CA LEU A 11 -28.24 -3.60 25.44
C LEU A 11 -28.07 -2.96 24.06
N LEU A 12 -28.70 -1.81 23.81
CA LEU A 12 -28.59 -1.13 22.52
C LEU A 12 -27.17 -0.62 22.26
N SER A 13 -26.42 -0.21 23.30
CA SER A 13 -25.01 0.15 23.17
C SER A 13 -24.09 -1.05 22.90
N LEU A 14 -24.49 -2.27 23.27
CA LEU A 14 -23.78 -3.51 22.91
C LEU A 14 -24.01 -3.90 21.43
N LEU A 15 -25.20 -3.60 20.88
CA LEU A 15 -25.51 -3.78 19.46
C LEU A 15 -24.85 -2.71 18.57
N LEU A 16 -24.65 -1.50 19.10
CA LEU A 16 -23.93 -0.41 18.46
C LEU A 16 -22.48 -0.36 18.94
N GLY A 17 -21.76 -1.48 18.77
CA GLY A 17 -20.32 -1.48 18.94
C GLY A 17 -19.67 -0.45 17.99
N PRO A 18 -18.52 0.15 18.34
CA PRO A 18 -17.82 1.03 17.43
C PRO A 18 -17.45 0.22 16.19
N GLY A 19 -18.21 0.44 15.11
CA GLY A 19 -17.94 -0.07 13.77
C GLY A 19 -16.74 0.64 13.18
N GLY A 20 -15.57 0.48 13.83
CA GLY A 20 -14.30 0.68 13.18
C GLY A 20 -14.13 -0.46 12.20
N SER A 21 -14.64 -0.28 10.99
CA SER A 21 -14.19 -1.08 9.85
C SER A 21 -12.70 -0.79 9.68
N LYS A 22 -11.88 -1.51 10.43
CA LYS A 22 -10.50 -1.74 10.04
C LYS A 22 -10.65 -2.55 8.77
N GLY A 23 -10.67 -1.85 7.64
CA GLY A 23 -10.73 -2.44 6.32
C GLY A 23 -9.57 -3.42 6.23
N ILE A 24 -9.85 -4.69 6.49
CA ILE A 24 -8.93 -5.76 6.17
C ILE A 24 -9.06 -5.81 4.66
N ALA A 25 -8.12 -5.15 4.00
CA ALA A 25 -7.97 -5.17 2.57
C ALA A 25 -8.09 -6.64 2.13
N GLY A 26 -9.05 -6.93 1.26
CA GLY A 26 -9.26 -8.29 0.76
C GLY A 26 -8.01 -8.81 0.05
N PRO A 27 -7.90 -10.12 -0.23
CA PRO A 27 -6.78 -10.64 -1.01
C PRO A 27 -6.62 -9.87 -2.33
N GLY A 28 -5.49 -9.18 -2.50
CA GLY A 28 -5.19 -8.35 -3.67
C GLY A 28 -5.62 -6.88 -3.57
N GLU A 29 -6.22 -6.44 -2.47
CA GLU A 29 -6.47 -5.03 -2.19
C GLU A 29 -5.23 -4.38 -1.55
N LEU A 30 -4.83 -3.25 -2.10
CA LEU A 30 -3.64 -2.50 -1.71
C LEU A 30 -4.05 -1.06 -1.43
N ILE A 31 -3.52 -0.51 -0.34
CA ILE A 31 -3.80 0.86 0.09
C ILE A 31 -2.52 1.67 -0.10
N GLY A 32 -2.59 2.68 -0.96
CA GLY A 32 -1.53 3.64 -1.21
C GLY A 32 -1.85 5.03 -0.64
N ILE A 33 -0.82 5.83 -0.43
CA ILE A 33 -0.94 7.21 0.03
C ILE A 33 -0.42 8.14 -1.07
N VAL A 34 -1.11 9.25 -1.31
CA VAL A 34 -0.69 10.26 -2.30
C VAL A 34 0.74 10.71 -2.01
N GLY A 35 1.58 10.72 -3.05
CA GLY A 35 3.00 11.10 -2.98
C GLY A 35 3.95 9.98 -2.57
N GLU A 36 3.45 8.89 -1.98
CA GLU A 36 4.27 7.74 -1.59
C GLU A 36 4.48 6.76 -2.76
N SER A 37 5.16 5.65 -2.47
CA SER A 37 5.36 4.53 -3.38
C SER A 37 4.61 3.30 -2.91
N ILE A 38 4.16 2.47 -3.85
CA ILE A 38 3.61 1.15 -3.54
C ILE A 38 4.14 0.10 -4.50
N THR A 39 4.24 -1.13 -3.98
CA THR A 39 4.65 -2.29 -4.77
C THR A 39 3.46 -3.22 -4.96
N LEU A 40 3.12 -3.51 -6.21
CA LEU A 40 2.17 -4.55 -6.60
C LEU A 40 2.90 -5.90 -6.57
N PRO A 41 2.67 -6.73 -5.54
CA PRO A 41 3.50 -7.91 -5.29
C PRO A 41 3.17 -9.00 -6.31
N LEU A 42 4.19 -9.52 -6.99
CA LEU A 42 4.05 -10.64 -7.90
C LEU A 42 4.98 -11.79 -7.51
N GLU A 43 4.40 -12.83 -6.92
CA GLU A 43 5.08 -14.08 -6.61
C GLU A 43 4.86 -15.10 -7.73
N ILE A 44 5.96 -15.69 -8.19
CA ILE A 44 6.00 -16.65 -9.28
C ILE A 44 6.59 -17.94 -8.74
N MET A 45 5.99 -19.09 -9.09
CA MET A 45 6.40 -20.36 -8.53
C MET A 45 7.80 -20.73 -9.03
N ALA A 46 8.63 -21.28 -8.14
CA ALA A 46 9.97 -21.71 -8.49
C ALA A 46 9.92 -22.76 -9.63
N GLY A 47 10.63 -22.48 -10.73
CA GLY A 47 10.66 -23.34 -11.91
C GLY A 47 9.84 -22.83 -13.10
N GLU A 48 8.97 -21.83 -12.92
CA GLU A 48 8.28 -21.19 -14.05
C GLU A 48 9.24 -20.30 -14.85
N LYS A 49 9.39 -20.59 -16.15
CA LYS A 49 10.25 -19.81 -17.05
C LYS A 49 9.48 -18.64 -17.66
N VAL A 50 9.40 -17.56 -16.89
CA VAL A 50 8.72 -16.31 -17.28
C VAL A 50 9.46 -15.67 -18.44
N GLU A 51 8.71 -15.32 -19.48
CA GLU A 51 9.20 -14.53 -20.61
C GLU A 51 9.04 -13.03 -20.30
N ASN A 52 7.81 -12.62 -20.02
CA ASN A 52 7.49 -11.26 -19.63
C ASN A 52 6.23 -11.19 -18.76
N ILE A 53 6.08 -10.06 -18.09
CA ILE A 53 4.88 -9.67 -17.36
C ILE A 53 4.33 -8.40 -18.00
N THR A 54 3.07 -8.44 -18.41
CA THR A 54 2.37 -7.25 -18.92
C THR A 54 1.47 -6.68 -17.84
N TRP A 55 1.77 -5.47 -17.39
CA TRP A 55 1.01 -4.74 -16.36
C TRP A 55 -0.04 -3.85 -17.01
N ILE A 56 -1.30 -4.05 -16.63
CA ILE A 56 -2.47 -3.39 -17.23
C ILE A 56 -3.34 -2.84 -16.11
N SER A 57 -3.74 -1.58 -16.22
CA SER A 57 -4.79 -0.96 -15.41
C SER A 57 -6.00 -0.68 -16.32
N GLN A 58 -6.52 0.56 -16.33
CA GLN A 58 -7.42 1.05 -17.37
C GLN A 58 -6.74 1.06 -18.76
N THR A 59 -5.42 1.21 -18.77
CA THR A 59 -4.56 1.21 -19.95
C THR A 59 -3.32 0.35 -19.72
N LEU A 60 -2.56 0.09 -20.78
CA LEU A 60 -1.31 -0.65 -20.68
C LEU A 60 -0.24 0.20 -19.96
N VAL A 61 0.23 -0.27 -18.81
CA VAL A 61 1.14 0.48 -17.94
C VAL A 61 2.59 0.25 -18.36
N ALA A 62 3.02 -1.02 -18.35
CA ALA A 62 4.38 -1.42 -18.65
C ALA A 62 4.49 -2.91 -18.99
N VAL A 63 5.62 -3.28 -19.61
CA VAL A 63 6.02 -4.67 -19.81
C VAL A 63 7.36 -4.90 -19.10
N VAL A 64 7.41 -5.90 -18.24
CA VAL A 64 8.62 -6.31 -17.51
C VAL A 64 9.14 -7.61 -18.11
N TYR A 65 10.34 -7.58 -18.68
CA TYR A 65 10.96 -8.75 -19.29
C TYR A 65 11.85 -9.47 -18.28
N SER A 66 11.87 -10.80 -18.31
CA SER A 66 12.85 -11.53 -17.52
C SER A 66 14.26 -11.19 -17.98
N GLY A 67 15.12 -10.81 -17.04
CA GLY A 67 16.53 -10.64 -17.33
C GLY A 67 17.12 -11.99 -17.70
N GLN A 68 17.87 -12.06 -18.81
CA GLN A 68 18.63 -13.27 -19.12
C GLN A 68 19.72 -13.48 -18.06
N GLY A 69 19.64 -14.58 -17.29
CA GLY A 69 20.64 -14.96 -16.29
C GLY A 69 20.53 -14.15 -14.98
N ARG A 70 21.63 -13.51 -14.55
CA ARG A 70 21.69 -12.66 -13.34
C ARG A 70 21.37 -11.18 -13.61
N LYS A 71 20.88 -10.85 -14.80
CA LYS A 71 20.56 -9.47 -15.17
C LYS A 71 19.23 -9.04 -14.51
N PRO A 72 19.11 -7.80 -14.04
CA PRO A 72 17.85 -7.29 -13.52
C PRO A 72 16.77 -7.32 -14.62
N ALA A 73 15.52 -7.47 -14.20
CA ALA A 73 14.39 -7.39 -15.12
C ALA A 73 14.36 -6.01 -15.77
N ASN A 74 14.12 -5.96 -17.08
CA ASN A 74 14.03 -4.70 -17.81
C ASN A 74 12.56 -4.29 -17.91
N ILE A 75 12.26 -3.04 -17.59
CA ILE A 75 10.91 -2.48 -17.70
C ILE A 75 10.81 -1.56 -18.91
N THR A 76 9.88 -1.87 -19.80
CA THR A 76 9.46 -0.95 -20.86
C THR A 76 8.20 -0.24 -20.40
N GLN A 77 8.32 1.05 -20.15
CA GLN A 77 7.19 1.89 -19.82
C GLN A 77 6.42 2.25 -21.10
N ILE A 78 5.09 2.14 -21.03
CA ILE A 78 4.23 2.36 -22.21
C ILE A 78 3.32 3.58 -22.03
N ASN A 79 2.74 3.77 -20.84
CA ASN A 79 1.82 4.87 -20.61
C ASN A 79 2.56 6.15 -20.12
N PRO A 80 2.37 7.31 -20.79
CA PRO A 80 2.93 8.60 -20.36
C PRO A 80 2.60 9.03 -18.93
N LEU A 81 1.46 8.58 -18.37
CA LEU A 81 1.06 8.90 -17.00
C LEU A 81 2.07 8.42 -15.96
N TYR A 82 2.87 7.39 -16.28
CA TYR A 82 3.79 6.77 -15.34
C TYR A 82 5.27 7.13 -15.58
N VAL A 83 5.56 8.16 -16.40
CA VAL A 83 6.95 8.54 -16.76
C VAL A 83 7.78 8.85 -15.53
N GLY A 84 8.89 8.12 -15.39
CA GLY A 84 9.82 8.27 -14.28
C GLY A 84 9.29 7.79 -12.93
N ARG A 85 8.13 7.13 -12.90
CA ARG A 85 7.47 6.67 -11.66
C ARG A 85 7.50 5.16 -11.47
N LEU A 86 7.83 4.38 -12.51
CA LEU A 86 7.85 2.92 -12.42
C LEU A 86 9.23 2.37 -12.10
N ASN A 87 9.26 1.34 -11.28
CA ASN A 87 10.45 0.56 -10.99
C ASN A 87 10.12 -0.92 -10.82
N VAL A 88 11.14 -1.78 -10.90
CA VAL A 88 11.02 -3.21 -10.62
C VAL A 88 12.01 -3.55 -9.51
N PRO A 89 11.53 -3.93 -8.30
CA PRO A 89 12.41 -4.31 -7.21
C PRO A 89 13.33 -5.47 -7.61
N THR A 90 14.59 -5.42 -7.16
CA THR A 90 15.64 -6.37 -7.54
C THR A 90 15.23 -7.82 -7.27
N HIS A 91 15.52 -8.71 -8.22
CA HIS A 91 15.18 -10.14 -8.14
C HIS A 91 13.68 -10.44 -8.02
N SER A 92 12.82 -9.51 -8.42
CA SER A 92 11.37 -9.69 -8.43
C SER A 92 10.77 -9.39 -9.81
N TYR A 93 9.49 -9.72 -9.95
CA TYR A 93 8.66 -9.30 -11.09
C TYR A 93 7.55 -8.33 -10.66
N SER A 94 7.64 -7.82 -9.43
CA SER A 94 6.69 -6.88 -8.85
C SER A 94 6.83 -5.53 -9.53
N LEU A 95 5.73 -4.78 -9.60
CA LEU A 95 5.74 -3.42 -10.13
C LEU A 95 5.68 -2.42 -8.97
N GLU A 96 6.70 -1.58 -8.87
CA GLU A 96 6.68 -0.43 -7.97
C GLU A 96 6.20 0.80 -8.73
N ILE A 97 5.26 1.54 -8.13
CA ILE A 97 4.76 2.82 -8.60
C ILE A 97 5.07 3.85 -7.52
N SER A 98 5.92 4.81 -7.84
CA SER A 98 6.31 5.92 -6.95
C SER A 98 5.50 7.18 -7.23
N ALA A 99 5.53 8.13 -6.29
CA ALA A 99 4.80 9.39 -6.36
C ALA A 99 3.34 9.18 -6.78
N LEU A 100 2.63 8.35 -6.00
CA LEU A 100 1.24 7.99 -6.24
C LEU A 100 0.33 9.21 -6.32
N ARG A 101 -0.67 9.14 -7.19
CA ARG A 101 -1.68 10.17 -7.40
C ARG A 101 -3.05 9.56 -7.32
N MET A 102 -4.08 10.34 -7.00
CA MET A 102 -5.45 9.83 -6.87
C MET A 102 -5.93 9.11 -8.13
N GLU A 103 -5.50 9.55 -9.31
CA GLU A 103 -5.81 8.91 -10.60
C GLU A 103 -5.18 7.53 -10.80
N ASP A 104 -4.16 7.16 -10.01
CA ASP A 104 -3.54 5.83 -10.12
C ASP A 104 -4.41 4.74 -9.45
N ALA A 105 -5.48 5.11 -8.74
CA ALA A 105 -6.39 4.17 -8.09
C ALA A 105 -7.17 3.32 -9.11
N GLY A 106 -7.51 2.09 -8.73
CA GLY A 106 -8.34 1.19 -9.51
C GLY A 106 -7.78 -0.22 -9.65
N SER A 107 -8.30 -0.96 -10.63
CA SER A 107 -7.91 -2.35 -10.85
C SER A 107 -6.66 -2.48 -11.69
N TYR A 108 -5.72 -3.29 -11.22
CA TYR A 108 -4.52 -3.69 -11.94
C TYR A 108 -4.52 -5.18 -12.23
N ARG A 109 -3.91 -5.57 -13.34
CA ARG A 109 -3.70 -6.94 -13.77
C ARG A 109 -2.25 -7.13 -14.20
N ALA A 110 -1.65 -8.21 -13.71
CA ALA A 110 -0.38 -8.73 -14.24
C ALA A 110 -0.70 -9.94 -15.11
N LEU A 111 -0.45 -9.86 -16.41
CA LEU A 111 -0.50 -11.01 -17.32
C LEU A 111 0.89 -11.64 -17.38
N ILE A 112 1.00 -12.90 -16.95
CA ILE A 112 2.24 -13.65 -16.87
C ILE A 112 2.36 -14.52 -18.11
N THR A 113 3.36 -14.24 -18.94
CA THR A 113 3.68 -15.07 -20.11
C THR A 113 4.82 -16.01 -19.75
N ILE A 114 4.60 -17.31 -19.93
CA ILE A 114 5.57 -18.36 -19.63
C ILE A 114 5.95 -19.03 -20.95
N GLN A 115 7.25 -19.26 -21.18
CA GLN A 115 7.75 -19.78 -22.47
C GLN A 115 7.13 -21.12 -22.89
N THR A 116 6.65 -21.92 -21.94
CA THR A 116 6.19 -23.30 -22.16
C THR A 116 4.67 -23.47 -22.03
N CYS A 117 3.91 -22.43 -21.69
CA CYS A 117 2.47 -22.54 -21.45
C CYS A 117 1.68 -21.53 -22.28
N SER A 118 0.74 -22.02 -23.10
CA SER A 118 -0.13 -21.19 -23.93
C SER A 118 -1.22 -20.47 -23.11
N VAL A 119 -1.46 -20.91 -21.87
CA VAL A 119 -2.42 -20.28 -20.96
C VAL A 119 -1.65 -19.44 -19.96
N GLY A 120 -1.53 -18.14 -20.23
CA GLY A 120 -0.93 -17.18 -19.32
C GLY A 120 -1.75 -17.04 -18.03
N THR A 121 -1.09 -17.18 -16.89
CA THR A 121 -1.71 -16.89 -15.58
C THR A 121 -1.86 -15.38 -15.43
N ASN A 122 -2.91 -14.91 -14.75
CA ASN A 122 -3.00 -13.50 -14.36
C ASN A 122 -3.23 -13.33 -12.87
N LYS A 123 -2.68 -12.24 -12.33
CA LYS A 123 -2.93 -11.77 -10.97
C LYS A 123 -3.66 -10.43 -11.03
N LYS A 124 -4.61 -10.23 -10.12
CA LYS A 124 -5.44 -9.02 -10.05
C LYS A 124 -5.21 -8.31 -8.73
N PHE A 125 -5.19 -6.98 -8.80
CA PHE A 125 -5.07 -6.11 -7.64
C PHE A 125 -6.10 -5.00 -7.73
N ILE A 126 -6.51 -4.48 -6.58
CA ILE A 126 -7.30 -3.25 -6.44
C ILE A 126 -6.48 -2.28 -5.62
N LEU A 127 -6.11 -1.15 -6.21
CA LEU A 127 -5.34 -0.09 -5.56
C LEU A 127 -6.28 1.04 -5.13
N SER A 128 -6.39 1.26 -3.84
CA SER A 128 -7.10 2.41 -3.24
C SER A 128 -6.07 3.45 -2.81
N ILE A 129 -6.31 4.73 -3.12
CA ILE A 129 -5.36 5.81 -2.79
C ILE A 129 -6.04 6.82 -1.87
N HIS A 130 -5.35 7.18 -0.79
CA HIS A 130 -5.84 8.11 0.21
C HIS A 130 -4.86 9.26 0.45
N ASP A 131 -5.40 10.39 0.89
CA ASP A 131 -4.59 11.51 1.36
C ASP A 131 -3.99 11.21 2.75
N SER A 132 -2.71 11.55 2.95
CA SER A 132 -2.04 11.33 4.24
C SER A 132 -2.70 12.09 5.40
N ILE A 133 -3.29 13.25 5.12
CA ILE A 133 -3.98 14.11 6.10
C ILE A 133 -5.25 13.44 6.63
N ALA A 134 -5.98 12.68 5.80
CA ALA A 134 -7.18 11.98 6.21
C ALA A 134 -6.88 10.79 7.14
N LEU A 135 -5.79 10.06 6.87
CA LEU A 135 -5.36 8.95 7.71
C LEU A 135 -4.87 9.44 9.08
N ALA A 136 -4.12 10.54 9.11
CA ALA A 136 -3.64 11.16 10.35
C ALA A 136 -4.79 11.65 11.24
N HIS A 137 -5.84 12.26 10.68
CA HIS A 137 -7.01 12.68 11.45
C HIS A 137 -7.82 11.49 12.00
N SER A 138 -7.90 10.37 11.29
CA SER A 138 -8.54 9.15 11.80
C SER A 138 -7.74 8.48 12.92
N ALA A 139 -6.41 8.58 12.89
CA ALA A 139 -5.52 8.07 13.94
C ALA A 139 -5.47 9.00 15.17
N SER A 140 -5.49 10.33 14.95
CA SER A 140 -5.43 11.33 16.04
C SER A 140 -6.76 11.53 16.75
N SER A 141 -7.89 11.37 16.05
CA SER A 141 -9.22 11.38 16.69
C SER A 141 -9.50 10.10 17.50
N GLY A 142 -8.78 9.01 17.24
CA GLY A 142 -8.78 7.80 18.06
C GLY A 142 -7.91 7.87 19.32
N SER A 143 -7.03 8.87 19.45
CA SER A 143 -6.10 9.00 20.58
C SER A 143 -6.48 10.09 21.60
N SER A 144 -7.60 10.79 21.43
CA SER A 144 -8.04 11.82 22.38
C SER A 144 -9.02 11.29 23.43
N SER A 145 -8.56 10.38 24.28
CA SER A 145 -9.13 10.19 25.63
C SER A 145 -8.26 9.24 26.46
N LEU A 146 -7.10 9.69 26.94
CA LEU A 146 -6.66 9.35 28.30
C LEU A 146 -5.51 10.26 28.76
N GLY A 147 -5.71 10.88 29.93
CA GLY A 147 -4.61 11.21 30.83
C GLY A 147 -3.93 12.56 30.61
N LYS A 148 -4.37 13.55 31.39
CA LYS A 148 -3.52 14.66 31.83
C LYS A 148 -2.21 14.07 32.38
N GLY A 149 -1.08 14.44 31.80
CA GLY A 149 0.25 13.99 32.23
C GLY A 149 1.30 14.94 31.73
N THR A 150 1.50 16.04 32.46
CA THR A 150 2.54 17.03 32.26
C THR A 150 3.91 16.35 32.40
N PHE A 151 4.62 16.13 31.30
CA PHE A 151 6.03 15.75 31.30
C PHE A 151 6.85 16.87 30.63
N PHE A 152 7.45 17.72 31.44
CA PHE A 152 8.54 18.59 31.01
C PHE A 152 9.82 17.73 30.92
N PHE A 153 10.29 17.45 29.70
CA PHE A 153 11.65 16.97 29.48
C PHE A 153 12.56 18.16 29.11
N GLY A 154 13.75 18.12 29.69
CA GLY A 154 14.65 19.26 29.83
C GLY A 154 15.31 19.75 28.55
N PHE A 155 15.67 21.03 28.59
CA PHE A 155 16.80 21.58 27.86
C PHE A 155 17.73 22.22 28.90
N LEU A 156 18.85 21.57 29.18
CA LEU A 156 20.06 22.30 29.55
C LEU A 156 21.17 21.81 28.62
N GLY A 157 21.32 22.55 27.51
CA GLY A 157 22.38 22.33 26.55
C GLY A 157 23.73 22.55 27.22
N VAL A 158 24.58 21.52 27.16
CA VAL A 158 25.99 21.62 27.48
C VAL A 158 26.65 22.46 26.40
N LEU A 159 27.05 23.67 26.77
CA LEU A 159 27.86 24.57 25.96
C LEU A 159 29.28 24.00 25.84
N ARG A 160 29.62 23.43 24.68
CA ARG A 160 31.00 23.24 24.26
C ARG A 160 31.56 24.61 23.85
N ILE A 161 32.55 25.10 24.59
CA ILE A 161 33.51 26.08 24.05
C ILE A 161 34.82 25.32 23.85
N GLY A 162 35.28 25.25 22.61
CA GLY A 162 36.68 25.01 22.31
C GLY A 162 37.35 26.35 22.03
N GLN A 163 38.60 26.52 22.46
CA GLN A 163 39.72 26.99 21.65
C GLN A 163 41.02 26.98 22.48
N VAL A 164 42.06 26.46 21.82
CA VAL A 164 43.52 26.63 21.94
C VAL A 164 44.11 27.02 23.30
#